data_AF-A0A427XX29-F1
#
_entry.id   AF-A0A427XX29-F1
#
_cell.length_a   1.000
_cell.length_b   1.000
_cell.length_c   1.000
_cell.angle_alpha   90.00
_cell.angle_beta   90.00
_cell.angle_gamma   90.00
#
_symmetry.space_group_name_H-M   'P 1'
#
loop_
_entity.id
_entity.type
_entity.pdbx_description
1 polymer ?
#
loop_
_entity_poly.entity_id
_entity_poly.type
_entity_poly.pdbx_seq_one_letter_code
_entity_poly.pdbx_strand_id
1 'polypeptide(L)'
;MAKIPRSFRLLEELEKGEKGLGDGSCSYGLKDSDDIAMCEWNGTIIGPPHSAFENRIFSLSIYCGDNYPDVPPIVKFDSRITLPCVNQQGLVDLSRVASIAQWRRDFSLENVLVELRREMAAPANRKTPQPVEGSEFPPLDIVALGKQRRA
;
A
#
# COMPACT_ATOMS: atom_id res chain seq x y z
N MET A 1 7.46 0.65 28.28
CA MET A 1 7.86 -0.37 27.27
C MET A 1 8.80 0.30 26.27
N ALA A 2 9.88 -0.37 25.88
CA ALA A 2 10.81 0.15 24.87
C ALA A 2 10.14 0.19 23.49
N LYS A 3 10.42 1.23 22.71
CA LYS A 3 9.91 1.40 21.35
C LYS A 3 10.72 0.51 20.39
N ILE A 4 10.05 -0.41 19.69
CA ILE A 4 10.66 -1.23 18.64
C ILE A 4 11.27 -0.31 17.58
N PRO A 5 12.57 -0.44 17.24
CA PRO A 5 13.20 0.36 16.20
C PRO A 5 12.61 0.09 14.80
N ARG A 6 12.70 1.09 13.92
CA ARG A 6 12.20 1.00 12.52
C ARG A 6 12.73 -0.23 11.78
N SER A 7 14.03 -0.51 11.89
CA SER A 7 14.66 -1.64 11.20
C SER A 7 14.07 -2.98 11.63
N PHE A 8 13.90 -3.21 12.94
CA PHE A 8 13.27 -4.42 13.46
C PHE A 8 11.81 -4.56 13.02
N ARG A 9 11.07 -3.44 12.98
CA ARG A 9 9.70 -3.43 12.45
C ARG A 9 9.67 -3.85 10.98
N LEU A 10 10.54 -3.28 10.15
CA LEU A 10 10.56 -3.58 8.72
C LEU A 10 11.08 -4.99 8.41
N LEU A 11 12.05 -5.49 9.20
CA LEU A 11 12.48 -6.89 9.12
C LEU A 11 11.33 -7.86 9.45
N GLU A 12 10.58 -7.60 10.53
CA GLU A 12 9.41 -8.40 10.89
C GLU A 12 8.37 -8.40 9.75
N GLU A 13 8.15 -7.24 9.13
CA GLU A 13 7.23 -7.15 8.00
C GLU A 13 7.77 -7.86 6.75
N LEU A 14 9.07 -7.79 6.47
CA LEU A 14 9.72 -8.51 5.35
C LEU A 14 9.52 -10.02 5.51
N GLU A 15 9.85 -10.56 6.69
CA GLU A 15 9.70 -11.99 6.98
C GLU A 15 8.24 -12.46 6.83
N LYS A 16 7.27 -11.60 7.17
CA LYS A 16 5.85 -11.88 6.95
C LYS A 16 5.47 -11.84 5.46
N GLY A 17 5.98 -10.86 4.72
CA GLY A 17 5.77 -10.74 3.28
C GLY A 17 6.27 -11.97 2.51
N GLU A 18 7.46 -12.48 2.86
CA GLU A 18 8.07 -13.67 2.25
C GLU A 18 7.31 -14.96 2.56
N LYS A 19 6.67 -15.05 3.73
CA LYS A 19 5.84 -16.20 4.11
C LYS A 19 4.45 -16.17 3.46
N GLY A 20 4.07 -15.05 2.85
CA GLY A 20 2.74 -14.81 2.30
C GLY A 20 1.74 -14.34 3.35
N LEU A 21 0.72 -13.60 2.89
CA LEU A 21 -0.28 -12.96 3.74
C LEU A 21 -1.61 -13.70 3.64
N GLY A 22 -2.17 -14.09 4.78
CA GLY A 22 -3.56 -14.56 4.91
C GLY A 22 -4.02 -15.51 3.80
N ASP A 23 -4.99 -15.06 3.01
CA ASP A 23 -5.63 -15.81 1.91
C ASP A 23 -4.91 -15.68 0.56
N GLY A 24 -3.73 -15.05 0.52
CA GLY A 24 -2.95 -14.80 -0.70
C GLY A 24 -3.50 -13.70 -1.60
N SER A 25 -4.54 -12.97 -1.17
CA SER A 25 -5.13 -11.88 -1.97
C SER A 25 -4.31 -10.58 -1.96
N CYS A 26 -3.35 -10.46 -1.04
CA CYS A 26 -2.39 -9.38 -0.98
C CYS A 26 -0.98 -9.94 -0.81
N SER A 27 0.01 -9.26 -1.36
CA SER A 27 1.43 -9.55 -1.12
C SER A 27 2.24 -8.26 -1.13
N TYR A 28 3.37 -8.26 -0.44
CA TYR A 28 4.35 -7.19 -0.53
C TYR A 28 5.76 -7.74 -0.33
N GLY A 29 6.75 -6.99 -0.83
CA GLY A 29 8.16 -7.31 -0.68
C GLY A 29 9.03 -6.10 -1.01
N LEU A 30 10.33 -6.20 -0.74
CA LEU A 30 11.26 -5.13 -1.11
C LEU A 30 11.27 -4.94 -2.62
N LYS A 31 11.37 -3.69 -3.04
CA LYS A 31 11.55 -3.34 -4.45
C LYS A 31 12.95 -3.74 -4.94
N ASP A 32 13.94 -3.55 -4.08
CA ASP A 32 15.34 -3.93 -4.30
C ASP A 32 15.82 -4.73 -3.07
N SER A 33 16.29 -5.96 -3.30
CA SER A 33 16.80 -6.82 -2.22
C SER A 33 18.06 -6.26 -1.55
N ASP A 34 18.77 -5.36 -2.24
CA ASP A 34 19.98 -4.72 -1.73
C ASP A 34 19.67 -3.45 -0.91
N ASP A 35 18.39 -3.03 -0.82
CA ASP A 35 17.97 -1.91 0.04
C ASP A 35 17.99 -2.31 1.52
N ILE A 36 19.17 -2.17 2.14
CA ILE A 36 19.40 -2.40 3.57
C ILE A 36 18.49 -1.52 4.44
N ALA A 37 18.12 -0.34 3.96
CA ALA A 37 17.25 0.58 4.70
C ALA A 37 15.77 0.18 4.63
N MET A 38 15.41 -0.78 3.77
CA MET A 38 14.04 -1.29 3.57
C MET A 38 13.05 -0.14 3.39
N CYS A 39 13.40 0.84 2.55
CA CYS A 39 12.60 2.03 2.32
C CYS A 39 11.57 1.80 1.21
N GLU A 40 11.95 1.11 0.15
CA GLU A 40 11.10 0.93 -1.04
C GLU A 40 10.53 -0.49 -1.12
N TRP A 41 9.21 -0.57 -1.26
CA TRP A 41 8.47 -1.82 -1.27
C TRP A 41 7.50 -1.86 -2.46
N ASN A 42 7.33 -3.05 -3.02
CA ASN A 42 6.27 -3.34 -3.97
C ASN A 42 5.13 -4.04 -3.24
N GLY A 43 3.90 -3.65 -3.55
CA GLY A 43 2.68 -4.29 -3.08
C GLY A 43 1.85 -4.80 -4.25
N THR A 44 1.08 -5.86 -4.02
CA THR A 44 0.11 -6.40 -4.97
C THR A 44 -1.21 -6.65 -4.28
N ILE A 45 -2.31 -6.30 -4.94
CA ILE A 45 -3.67 -6.61 -4.50
C ILE A 45 -4.39 -7.36 -5.64
N ILE A 46 -4.90 -8.54 -5.33
CA ILE A 46 -5.84 -9.27 -6.19
C ILE A 46 -7.24 -8.72 -5.93
N GLY A 47 -7.87 -8.23 -7.00
CA GLY A 47 -9.19 -7.62 -6.94
C GLY A 47 -10.23 -8.53 -6.28
N PRO A 48 -11.10 -8.00 -5.40
CA PRO A 48 -12.12 -8.80 -4.74
C PRO A 48 -13.07 -9.49 -5.74
N PRO A 49 -13.51 -10.74 -5.46
CA PRO A 49 -14.51 -11.41 -6.29
C PRO A 49 -15.83 -10.66 -6.26
N HIS A 50 -16.65 -10.86 -7.29
CA HIS A 50 -17.97 -10.23 -7.45
C HIS A 50 -17.93 -8.69 -7.41
N SER A 51 -16.85 -8.10 -7.94
CA SER A 51 -16.64 -6.66 -8.01
C SER A 51 -16.12 -6.23 -9.38
N ALA A 52 -16.17 -4.93 -9.67
CA ALA A 52 -15.58 -4.34 -10.87
C ALA A 52 -14.05 -4.47 -10.94
N PHE A 53 -13.43 -4.96 -9.85
CA PHE A 53 -11.99 -5.20 -9.73
C PHE A 53 -11.63 -6.68 -9.93
N GLU A 54 -12.61 -7.59 -9.98
CA GLU A 54 -12.40 -9.04 -10.07
C GLU A 54 -11.52 -9.42 -11.26
N ASN A 55 -10.73 -10.50 -11.10
CA ASN A 55 -9.77 -11.01 -12.08
C ASN A 55 -8.61 -10.06 -12.45
N ARG A 56 -8.43 -8.96 -11.71
CA ARG A 56 -7.32 -8.02 -11.93
C ARG A 56 -6.30 -8.09 -10.80
N ILE A 57 -5.06 -7.81 -11.17
CA ILE A 57 -3.93 -7.63 -10.25
C ILE A 57 -3.56 -6.15 -10.25
N PHE A 58 -3.51 -5.54 -9.08
CA PHE A 58 -3.15 -4.13 -8.91
C PHE A 58 -1.78 -4.05 -8.23
N SER A 59 -0.81 -3.46 -8.92
CA SER A 59 0.52 -3.19 -8.40
C SER A 59 0.56 -1.84 -7.69
N LEU A 60 1.31 -1.78 -6.59
CA LEU A 60 1.50 -0.59 -5.77
C LEU A 60 2.99 -0.39 -5.47
N SER A 61 3.42 0.86 -5.44
CA SER A 61 4.70 1.29 -4.92
C SER A 61 4.49 1.89 -3.53
N ILE A 62 5.29 1.45 -2.57
CA ILE A 62 5.18 1.83 -1.15
C ILE A 62 6.54 2.36 -0.68
N TYR A 63 6.53 3.49 0.01
CA TYR A 63 7.73 4.09 0.59
C TYR A 63 7.60 4.27 2.11
N CYS A 64 8.45 3.57 2.84
CA CYS A 64 8.63 3.66 4.28
C CYS A 64 9.74 4.66 4.62
N GLY A 65 9.39 5.90 4.94
CA GLY A 65 10.37 6.92 5.36
C GLY A 65 11.03 6.62 6.70
N ASP A 66 12.01 7.44 7.12
CA ASP A 66 12.79 7.19 8.36
C ASP A 66 11.95 7.23 9.64
N ASN A 67 10.79 7.90 9.60
CA ASN A 67 9.86 7.99 10.73
C ASN A 67 8.82 6.86 10.74
N TYR A 68 8.87 5.92 9.79
CA TYR A 68 8.04 4.71 9.86
C TYR A 68 8.48 3.85 11.06
N PRO A 69 7.56 3.23 11.83
CA PRO A 69 6.10 3.21 11.66
C PRO A 69 5.35 4.31 12.41
N ASP A 70 6.00 5.32 12.98
CA ASP A 70 5.27 6.38 13.70
C ASP A 70 4.51 7.31 12.73
N VAL A 71 5.05 7.48 11.53
CA VAL A 71 4.40 8.14 10.39
C VAL A 71 4.03 7.07 9.36
N PRO A 72 2.83 7.14 8.73
CA PRO A 72 2.42 6.16 7.74
C PRO A 72 3.35 6.15 6.52
N PRO A 73 3.40 5.02 5.78
CA PRO A 73 4.11 4.99 4.51
C PRO A 73 3.40 5.87 3.47
N ILE A 74 4.12 6.23 2.42
CA ILE A 74 3.50 6.73 1.18
C ILE A 74 3.12 5.53 0.34
N VAL A 75 1.90 5.51 -0.17
CA VAL A 75 1.40 4.45 -1.05
C VAL A 75 0.91 5.05 -2.35
N LYS A 76 1.32 4.45 -3.45
CA LYS A 76 0.88 4.79 -4.81
C LYS A 76 0.44 3.52 -5.52
N PHE A 77 -0.73 3.55 -6.14
CA PHE A 77 -1.09 2.58 -7.15
C PHE A 77 -0.28 2.86 -8.43
N ASP A 78 0.36 1.82 -8.96
CA ASP A 78 0.98 1.84 -10.28
C ASP A 78 -0.05 1.45 -11.33
N SER A 79 -0.82 0.39 -11.07
CA SER A 79 -1.98 0.03 -11.88
C SER A 79 -3.10 1.06 -11.72
N ARG A 80 -3.71 1.46 -12.83
CA ARG A 80 -4.78 2.47 -12.81
C ARG A 80 -6.03 1.90 -12.17
N ILE A 81 -6.56 2.65 -11.20
CA ILE A 81 -7.73 2.29 -10.41
C ILE A 81 -8.62 3.52 -10.20
N THR A 82 -9.94 3.32 -10.24
CA THR A 82 -10.91 4.31 -9.76
C THR A 82 -11.36 3.91 -8.37
N LEU A 83 -10.81 4.55 -7.35
CA LEU A 83 -11.16 4.35 -5.95
C LEU A 83 -11.16 5.70 -5.22
N PRO A 84 -12.13 6.02 -4.35
CA PRO A 84 -12.24 7.36 -3.78
C PRO A 84 -10.98 7.84 -3.07
N CYS A 85 -10.25 6.98 -2.36
CA CYS A 85 -9.02 7.33 -1.65
C CYS A 85 -7.79 7.48 -2.55
N VAL A 86 -7.91 7.38 -3.88
CA VAL A 86 -6.79 7.45 -4.83
C VAL A 86 -6.93 8.71 -5.70
N ASN A 87 -5.85 9.50 -5.80
CA ASN A 87 -5.85 10.71 -6.62
C ASN A 87 -5.44 10.45 -8.09
N GLN A 88 -5.35 11.51 -8.90
CA GLN A 88 -5.05 11.39 -10.34
C GLN A 88 -3.63 10.90 -10.65
N GLN A 89 -2.72 10.95 -9.67
CA GLN A 89 -1.35 10.45 -9.75
C GLN A 89 -1.19 9.03 -9.17
N GLY A 90 -2.28 8.42 -8.71
CA GLY A 90 -2.27 7.10 -8.06
C GLY A 90 -1.91 7.14 -6.59
N LEU A 91 -1.64 8.31 -6.00
CA LEU A 91 -1.33 8.41 -4.57
C LEU A 91 -2.57 8.13 -3.74
N VAL A 92 -2.37 7.33 -2.69
CA VAL A 92 -3.39 6.97 -1.71
C VAL A 92 -3.43 8.01 -0.59
N ASP A 93 -4.62 8.54 -0.33
CA ASP A 93 -4.93 9.32 0.85
C ASP A 93 -5.43 8.39 1.96
N LEU A 94 -4.51 7.99 2.85
CA LEU A 94 -4.82 7.07 3.95
C LEU A 94 -5.85 7.64 4.94
N SER A 95 -6.00 8.98 5.02
CA SER A 95 -7.03 9.60 5.88
C SER A 95 -8.45 9.28 5.41
N ARG A 96 -8.61 8.82 4.16
CA ARG A 96 -9.88 8.42 3.55
C ARG A 96 -10.15 6.92 3.65
N VAL A 97 -9.25 6.15 4.25
CA VAL A 97 -9.43 4.70 4.50
C VAL A 97 -9.82 4.53 5.96
N ALA A 98 -11.12 4.38 6.23
CA ALA A 98 -11.70 4.58 7.57
C ALA A 98 -10.99 3.80 8.70
N SER A 99 -10.65 2.52 8.47
CA SER A 99 -10.02 1.66 9.47
C SER A 99 -8.59 2.08 9.87
N ILE A 100 -7.90 2.82 9.02
CA ILE A 100 -6.50 3.25 9.21
C ILE A 100 -6.31 4.77 9.07
N ALA A 101 -7.41 5.53 9.02
CA ALA A 101 -7.41 6.98 8.85
C ALA A 101 -6.65 7.69 9.97
N GLN A 102 -6.79 7.18 11.20
CA GLN A 102 -5.94 7.56 12.32
C GLN A 102 -4.78 6.59 12.41
N TRP A 103 -3.68 6.90 11.71
CA TRP A 103 -2.49 6.05 11.71
C TRP A 103 -1.96 5.83 13.13
N ARG A 104 -1.57 4.58 13.40
CA ARG A 104 -0.95 4.13 14.63
C ARG A 104 0.20 3.21 14.27
N ARG A 105 1.26 3.23 15.08
CA ARG A 105 2.50 2.47 14.83
C ARG A 105 2.35 0.95 14.83
N ASP A 106 1.20 0.43 15.29
CA ASP A 106 0.88 -0.99 15.21
C ASP A 106 0.42 -1.40 13.81
N PHE A 107 -0.05 -0.47 12.96
CA PHE A 107 -0.41 -0.76 11.58
C PHE A 107 0.80 -1.05 10.69
N SER A 108 0.68 -2.08 9.85
CA SER A 108 1.70 -2.61 8.94
C SER A 108 1.36 -2.36 7.47
N LEU A 109 2.29 -2.68 6.57
CA LEU A 109 2.06 -2.74 5.13
C LEU A 109 0.92 -3.72 4.79
N GLU A 110 0.84 -4.86 5.47
CA GLU A 110 -0.29 -5.78 5.36
C GLU A 110 -1.62 -5.09 5.67
N ASN A 111 -1.70 -4.35 6.79
CA ASN A 111 -2.93 -3.64 7.13
C ASN A 111 -3.32 -2.64 6.04
N VAL A 112 -2.34 -1.94 5.45
CA VAL A 112 -2.61 -1.00 4.36
C VAL A 112 -3.20 -1.72 3.14
N LEU A 113 -2.57 -2.82 2.69
CA LEU A 113 -3.06 -3.55 1.51
C LEU A 113 -4.43 -4.19 1.74
N VAL A 114 -4.63 -4.80 2.91
CA VAL A 114 -5.90 -5.47 3.28
C VAL A 114 -7.04 -4.45 3.37
N GLU A 115 -6.81 -3.29 3.99
CA GLU A 115 -7.85 -2.27 4.10
C GLU A 115 -8.12 -1.56 2.77
N LEU A 116 -7.12 -1.38 1.90
CA LEU A 116 -7.37 -0.94 0.51
C LEU A 116 -8.19 -1.95 -0.27
N ARG A 117 -7.91 -3.25 -0.13
CA ARG A 117 -8.73 -4.30 -0.72
C ARG A 117 -10.16 -4.31 -0.17
N ARG A 118 -10.33 -4.03 1.12
CA ARG A 118 -11.65 -3.87 1.74
C ARG A 118 -12.40 -2.67 1.16
N GLU A 119 -11.72 -1.54 0.93
CA GLU A 119 -12.31 -0.39 0.24
C GLU A 119 -12.80 -0.76 -1.16
N MET A 120 -12.06 -1.59 -1.91
CA MET A 120 -12.51 -2.09 -3.22
C MET A 120 -13.78 -2.94 -3.11
N ALA A 121 -13.89 -3.77 -2.07
CA ALA A 121 -15.05 -4.63 -1.83
C ALA A 121 -16.25 -3.88 -1.21
N ALA A 122 -16.06 -2.67 -0.70
CA ALA A 122 -17.10 -1.90 -0.04
C ALA A 122 -18.32 -1.69 -0.96
N PRO A 123 -19.56 -1.74 -0.45
CA PRO A 123 -20.76 -1.61 -1.28
C PRO A 123 -20.79 -0.36 -2.17
N ALA A 124 -20.21 0.75 -1.69
CA ALA A 124 -20.10 2.01 -2.42
C ALA A 124 -19.12 1.95 -3.62
N ASN A 125 -18.12 1.06 -3.57
CA ASN A 125 -17.01 1.04 -4.52
C ASN A 125 -17.02 -0.20 -5.43
N ARG A 126 -17.59 -1.33 -4.96
CA ARG A 126 -17.50 -2.63 -5.65
C ARG A 126 -18.08 -2.67 -7.07
N LYS A 127 -18.89 -1.69 -7.46
CA LYS A 127 -19.46 -1.56 -8.83
C LYS A 127 -18.96 -0.33 -9.58
N THR A 128 -17.99 0.40 -9.04
CA THR A 128 -17.45 1.62 -9.65
C THR A 128 -16.77 1.28 -10.97
N PRO A 129 -17.11 1.97 -12.08
CA PRO A 129 -16.44 1.76 -13.37
C PRO A 129 -14.92 1.92 -13.26
N GLN A 130 -14.20 0.90 -13.69
CA GLN A 130 -12.75 0.89 -13.65
C GLN A 130 -12.12 1.26 -14.99
N PRO A 131 -10.89 1.81 -14.98
CA PRO A 131 -10.10 2.00 -16.19
C PRO A 131 -9.81 0.66 -16.88
N VAL A 132 -9.39 0.73 -18.15
CA VAL A 132 -8.93 -0.42 -18.93
C VAL A 132 -7.87 -1.19 -18.14
N GLU A 133 -7.99 -2.51 -18.10
CA GLU A 133 -7.01 -3.37 -17.46
C GLU A 133 -5.62 -3.19 -18.09
N GLY A 134 -4.57 -3.25 -17.26
CA GLY A 134 -3.20 -3.01 -17.68
C GLY A 134 -2.85 -1.54 -17.94
N SER A 135 -3.80 -0.60 -17.81
CA SER A 135 -3.45 0.83 -17.78
C SER A 135 -2.73 1.19 -16.47
N GLU A 136 -1.80 2.13 -16.54
CA GLU A 136 -0.96 2.54 -15.41
C GLU A 136 -1.08 4.05 -15.14
N PHE A 137 -0.81 4.45 -13.90
CA PHE A 137 -0.56 5.85 -13.58
C PHE A 137 0.83 6.27 -14.07
N PRO A 138 1.03 7.56 -14.40
CA PRO A 138 2.36 8.06 -14.75
C PRO A 138 3.40 7.74 -13.65
N PRO A 139 4.67 7.53 -14.01
CA PRO A 139 5.75 7.38 -13.04
C PRO A 139 5.78 8.58 -12.08
N LEU A 140 5.99 8.30 -10.80
CA LEU A 140 6.09 9.29 -9.75
C LEU A 140 7.20 8.88 -8.79
N ASP A 141 8.13 9.81 -8.51
CA ASP A 141 9.18 9.59 -7.53
C ASP A 141 8.63 9.74 -6.11
N ILE A 142 8.10 8.64 -5.57
CA ILE A 142 7.54 8.60 -4.22
C ILE A 142 8.62 8.77 -3.13
N VAL A 143 9.89 8.50 -3.45
CA VAL A 143 11.02 8.69 -2.53
C VAL A 143 11.29 10.17 -2.35
N ALA A 144 11.33 10.94 -3.46
CA ALA A 144 11.47 12.39 -3.41
C ALA A 144 10.31 13.03 -2.62
N LEU A 145 9.07 12.58 -2.82
CA LEU A 145 7.91 13.03 -2.03
C LEU A 145 8.05 12.70 -0.54
N GLY A 146 8.54 11.51 -0.21
CA GLY A 146 8.78 11.09 1.17
C GLY A 146 9.86 11.90 1.89
N LYS A 147 10.90 12.30 1.16
CA LYS A 147 11.94 13.20 1.70
C LYS A 147 11.41 14.61 1.97
N GLN A 148 10.49 15.11 1.16
CA GLN A 148 9.88 16.44 1.34
C GLN A 148 8.93 16.52 2.55
N ARG A 149 8.30 15.42 2.96
CA ARG A 149 7.44 15.35 4.16
C ARG A 149 8.18 15.50 5.50
N ARG A 150 9.50 15.70 5.48
CA ARG A 150 10.34 15.89 6.68
C ARG A 150 10.50 17.35 7.10
N ALA A 151 9.91 18.29 6.38
CA ALA A 151 9.89 19.72 6.71
C ALA A 151 8.64 20.10 7.51
#